data_AF-A0A820VP21-F1
#
_entry.id   AF-A0A820VP21-F1
#
_cell.length_a   1.000
_cell.length_b   1.000
_cell.length_c   1.000
_cell.angle_alpha   90.00
_cell.angle_beta   90.00
_cell.angle_gamma   90.00
#
_symmetry.space_group_name_H-M   'P 1'
#
loop_
_entity.id
_entity.type
_entity.pdbx_description
1 polymer ?
#
loop_
_entity_poly.entity_id
_entity_poly.type
_entity_poly.pdbx_seq_one_letter_code
_entity_poly.pdbx_strand_id
1 'polypeptide(L)'
;MSGSGLDLSYIRDSTNFSSLIWMGYAGQAGGLAVATAIFGQYNPGGRLPITFYPASYVDAVSMFDMQMRPSKTNPGRTYKFFTGQAVYEFGTGLSYTEFAYSWGNDSSISSYKLRTLMRNTNDKRHVLVTRFRVNVTNTGSLAGDDVVLAFLEPPRTSIIDPTPPIKQLFGFQRVHLNVNESKEVYFSLYADSLLSIGHNGFKWLQPRLYKIIIGTKVMHTIKLQGTGALWSELGR
;
A
#
# COMPACT_ATOMS: atom_id res chain seq x y z
N MET A 1 21.67 6.31 8.43
CA MET A 1 21.08 5.14 9.12
C MET A 1 20.13 5.66 10.19
N SER A 2 18.93 5.09 10.33
CA SER A 2 17.96 5.47 11.36
C SER A 2 16.88 4.40 11.47
N GLY A 3 16.25 4.26 12.65
CA GLY A 3 15.08 3.40 12.81
C GLY A 3 13.78 4.03 12.30
N SER A 4 13.70 5.36 12.32
CA SER A 4 12.53 6.14 11.93
C SER A 4 12.81 7.00 10.69
N GLY A 5 11.74 7.60 10.16
CA GLY A 5 11.85 8.60 9.11
C GLY A 5 12.56 9.85 9.61
N LEU A 6 13.36 10.44 8.73
CA LEU A 6 13.99 11.74 8.90
C LEU A 6 13.47 12.65 7.79
N ASP A 7 13.36 13.95 8.07
CA ASP A 7 13.12 14.92 7.01
C ASP A 7 14.39 15.05 6.17
N LEU A 8 14.36 14.47 4.98
CA LEU A 8 15.44 14.48 3.99
C LEU A 8 15.05 15.28 2.75
N SER A 9 14.08 16.19 2.85
CA SER A 9 13.66 17.08 1.77
C SER A 9 14.85 17.85 1.18
N TYR A 10 15.76 18.35 2.01
CA TYR A 10 16.98 19.04 1.57
C TYR A 10 17.92 18.18 0.72
N ILE A 11 17.94 16.85 0.92
CA ILE A 11 18.71 15.91 0.08
C ILE A 11 17.94 15.66 -1.22
N ARG A 12 16.64 15.36 -1.10
CA ARG A 12 15.75 15.03 -2.23
C ARG A 12 15.69 16.16 -3.26
N ASP A 13 15.64 17.40 -2.79
CA ASP A 13 15.41 18.59 -3.62
C ASP A 13 16.71 19.26 -4.08
N SER A 14 17.87 18.74 -3.68
CA SER A 14 19.18 19.26 -4.05
C SER A 14 19.83 18.44 -5.18
N THR A 15 20.50 19.13 -6.10
CA THR A 15 21.31 18.51 -7.16
C THR A 15 22.70 18.09 -6.69
N ASN A 16 23.10 18.46 -5.47
CA ASN A 16 24.42 18.13 -4.91
C ASN A 16 24.53 16.66 -4.46
N PHE A 17 23.40 15.96 -4.31
CA PHE A 17 23.36 14.57 -3.90
C PHE A 17 22.91 13.69 -5.05
N SER A 18 23.76 12.75 -5.46
CA SER A 18 23.44 11.83 -6.56
C SER A 18 22.62 10.62 -6.13
N SER A 19 22.71 10.24 -4.85
CA SER A 19 22.02 9.04 -4.34
C SER A 19 21.75 9.14 -2.83
N LEU A 20 20.74 8.40 -2.40
CA LEU A 20 20.36 8.26 -0.99
C LEU A 20 20.07 6.78 -0.72
N ILE A 21 20.73 6.20 0.29
CA ILE A 21 20.48 4.82 0.73
C ILE A 21 20.03 4.85 2.19
N TRP A 22 18.81 4.38 2.43
CA TRP A 22 18.31 4.12 3.78
C TRP A 22 18.41 2.63 4.11
N MET A 23 19.27 2.29 5.07
CA MET A 23 19.58 0.89 5.44
C MET A 23 19.06 0.49 6.84
N GLY A 24 18.22 1.32 7.48
CA GLY A 24 17.73 1.04 8.82
C GLY A 24 18.86 0.81 9.84
N TYR A 25 18.73 -0.25 10.64
CA TYR A 25 19.76 -0.80 11.50
C TYR A 25 20.23 -2.17 10.96
N ALA A 26 21.36 -2.17 10.26
CA ALA A 26 21.79 -3.31 9.44
C ALA A 26 22.61 -4.39 10.19
N GLY A 27 22.71 -4.31 11.52
CA GLY A 27 23.40 -5.31 12.35
C GLY A 27 24.91 -5.43 12.05
N GLN A 28 25.53 -6.53 12.53
CA GLN A 28 26.98 -6.74 12.45
C GLN A 28 27.54 -6.80 11.01
N ALA A 29 26.73 -7.24 10.05
CA ALA A 29 27.10 -7.35 8.64
C ALA A 29 26.67 -6.13 7.81
N GLY A 30 26.23 -5.04 8.45
CA GLY A 30 25.67 -3.87 7.77
C GLY A 30 26.65 -3.18 6.83
N GLY A 31 27.92 -3.09 7.22
CA GLY A 31 28.99 -2.54 6.37
C GLY A 31 29.18 -3.33 5.08
N LEU A 32 29.14 -4.66 5.16
CA LEU A 32 29.20 -5.53 3.98
C LEU A 32 27.94 -5.38 3.13
N ALA A 33 26.75 -5.36 3.75
CA ALA A 33 25.48 -5.24 3.04
C ALA A 33 25.33 -3.92 2.25
N VAL A 34 25.81 -2.80 2.79
CA VAL A 34 25.81 -1.54 2.03
C VAL A 34 26.89 -1.54 0.95
N ALA A 35 28.07 -2.10 1.22
CA ALA A 35 29.13 -2.17 0.23
C ALA A 35 28.69 -2.98 -1.00
N THR A 36 28.06 -4.15 -0.81
CA THR A 36 27.56 -4.96 -1.92
C THR A 36 26.49 -4.23 -2.75
N ALA A 37 25.66 -3.40 -2.12
CA ALA A 37 24.72 -2.53 -2.82
C ALA A 37 25.46 -1.45 -3.63
N ILE A 38 26.32 -0.66 -2.99
CA ILE A 38 27.06 0.46 -3.63
C ILE A 38 27.90 -0.03 -4.80
N PHE A 39 28.59 -1.17 -4.66
CA PHE A 39 29.42 -1.75 -5.71
C PHE A 39 28.63 -2.60 -6.72
N GLY A 40 27.29 -2.61 -6.65
CA GLY A 40 26.43 -3.28 -7.63
C GLY A 40 26.44 -4.81 -7.59
N GLN A 41 27.07 -5.42 -6.59
CA GLN A 41 27.03 -6.88 -6.37
C GLN A 41 25.63 -7.34 -5.95
N TYR A 42 24.88 -6.46 -5.30
CA TYR A 42 23.48 -6.67 -4.94
C TYR A 42 22.64 -5.51 -5.50
N ASN A 43 21.55 -5.83 -6.18
CA ASN A 43 20.58 -4.84 -6.62
C ASN A 43 19.54 -4.58 -5.50
N PRO A 44 19.47 -3.36 -4.92
CA PRO A 44 18.50 -3.04 -3.88
C PRO A 44 17.05 -3.23 -4.36
N GLY A 45 16.28 -4.01 -3.60
CA GLY A 45 14.85 -4.22 -3.83
C GLY A 45 13.97 -3.84 -2.63
N GLY A 46 14.52 -3.10 -1.67
CA GLY A 46 13.81 -2.69 -0.45
C GLY A 46 12.77 -1.60 -0.72
N ARG A 47 11.64 -1.65 0.00
CA ARG A 47 10.61 -0.60 0.01
C ARG A 47 10.44 -0.06 1.44
N LEU A 48 10.17 1.22 1.58
CA LEU A 48 10.00 1.87 2.89
C LEU A 48 8.78 1.30 3.64
N PRO A 49 8.96 0.77 4.86
CA PRO A 49 7.84 0.29 5.69
C PRO A 49 7.15 1.43 6.46
N ILE A 50 7.65 2.66 6.34
CA ILE A 50 7.15 3.85 7.05
C ILE A 50 7.12 5.06 6.10
N THR A 51 6.25 6.01 6.38
CA THR A 51 6.22 7.31 5.68
C THR A 51 7.25 8.24 6.29
N PHE A 52 8.03 8.93 5.47
CA PHE A 52 8.93 9.99 5.92
C PHE A 52 8.17 11.32 5.80
N TYR A 53 8.00 12.00 6.93
CA TYR A 53 7.26 13.25 7.01
C TYR A 53 8.21 14.45 6.94
N PRO A 54 7.72 15.63 6.51
CA PRO A 54 8.44 16.87 6.73
C PRO A 54 8.57 17.14 8.24
N ALA A 55 9.59 17.88 8.65
CA ALA A 55 9.85 18.20 10.05
C ALA A 55 8.66 18.90 10.70
N SER A 56 7.97 19.77 9.97
CA SER A 56 6.77 20.48 10.42
C SER A 56 5.60 19.59 10.84
N TYR A 57 5.61 18.30 10.47
CA TYR A 57 4.58 17.36 10.87
C TYR A 57 4.50 17.19 12.39
N VAL A 58 5.64 17.17 13.10
CA VAL A 58 5.64 17.00 14.56
C VAL A 58 5.15 18.25 15.29
N ASP A 59 5.22 19.41 14.64
CA ASP A 59 4.66 20.67 15.16
C ASP A 59 3.12 20.69 15.02
N ALA A 60 2.59 20.05 13.97
CA ALA A 60 1.16 19.97 13.71
C ALA A 60 0.47 18.85 14.52
N VAL A 61 1.15 17.73 14.77
CA VAL A 61 0.54 16.54 15.38
C VAL A 61 1.19 16.21 16.71
N SER A 62 0.50 16.54 17.80
CA SER A 62 0.91 16.12 19.16
C SER A 62 1.09 14.61 19.24
N MET A 63 2.17 14.14 19.85
CA MET A 63 2.39 12.70 20.07
C MET A 63 1.34 12.04 20.96
N PHE A 64 0.60 12.83 21.76
CA PHE A 64 -0.49 12.35 22.62
C PHE A 64 -1.84 12.27 21.91
N ASP A 65 -1.97 12.85 20.71
CA ASP A 65 -3.19 12.73 19.92
C ASP A 65 -3.26 11.38 19.21
N MET A 66 -4.01 10.44 19.76
CA MET A 66 -4.15 9.10 19.19
C MET A 66 -5.08 9.04 17.97
N GLN A 67 -5.64 10.17 17.51
CA GLN A 67 -6.46 10.20 16.30
C GLN A 67 -5.60 9.93 15.06
N MET A 68 -5.99 8.89 14.32
CA MET A 68 -5.34 8.50 13.06
C MET A 68 -5.83 9.31 11.87
N ARG A 69 -7.11 9.70 11.88
CA ARG A 69 -7.80 10.37 10.78
C ARG A 69 -7.50 11.87 10.82
N PRO A 70 -7.51 12.55 9.66
CA PRO A 70 -7.32 14.00 9.63
C PRO A 70 -8.48 14.73 10.33
N SER A 71 -8.14 15.85 10.97
CA SER A 71 -9.05 16.80 11.60
C SER A 71 -8.61 18.22 11.25
N LYS A 72 -9.25 19.26 11.82
CA LYS A 72 -8.87 20.66 11.57
C LYS A 72 -7.44 20.97 12.03
N THR A 73 -6.92 20.25 13.02
CA THR A 73 -5.62 20.50 13.65
C THR A 73 -4.64 19.34 13.45
N ASN A 74 -5.07 18.23 12.85
CA ASN A 74 -4.25 17.04 12.63
C ASN A 74 -4.34 16.65 11.14
N PRO A 75 -3.26 16.69 10.34
CA PRO A 75 -3.28 16.29 8.93
C PRO A 75 -3.51 14.78 8.70
N GLY A 76 -3.68 13.98 9.76
CA GLY A 76 -3.80 12.53 9.72
C GLY A 76 -2.46 11.83 9.87
N ARG A 77 -2.50 10.56 10.28
CA ARG A 77 -1.32 9.74 10.56
C ARG A 77 -1.20 8.60 9.54
N THR A 78 0.04 8.19 9.27
CA THR A 78 0.41 7.09 8.36
C THR A 78 0.04 7.37 6.89
N TYR A 79 0.54 6.54 5.98
CA TYR A 79 0.13 6.57 4.57
C TYR A 79 -1.37 6.40 4.35
N LYS A 80 -2.11 5.87 5.35
CA LYS A 80 -3.55 5.67 5.25
C LYS A 80 -4.31 6.98 5.32
N PHE A 81 -3.88 7.95 6.12
CA PHE A 81 -4.70 9.12 6.44
C PHE A 81 -3.97 10.45 6.33
N PHE A 82 -2.65 10.45 6.23
CA PHE A 82 -1.88 11.68 6.10
C PHE A 82 -2.22 12.39 4.78
N THR A 83 -2.78 13.58 4.90
CA THR A 83 -3.23 14.42 3.78
C THR A 83 -2.17 15.44 3.32
N GLY A 84 -1.08 15.57 4.06
CA GLY A 84 0.06 16.39 3.66
C GLY A 84 0.95 15.70 2.63
N GLN A 85 2.01 16.40 2.21
CA GLN A 85 3.00 15.85 1.28
C GLN A 85 4.10 15.11 2.06
N ALA A 86 4.24 13.81 1.80
CA ALA A 86 5.34 13.03 2.36
C ALA A 86 6.68 13.41 1.69
N VAL A 87 7.77 13.34 2.45
CA VAL A 87 9.12 13.45 1.88
C VAL A 87 9.39 12.21 1.02
N TYR A 88 9.12 11.03 1.60
CA TYR A 88 9.06 9.74 0.91
C TYR A 88 7.83 8.97 1.38
N GLU A 89 7.04 8.47 0.43
CA GLU A 89 5.83 7.71 0.74
C GLU A 89 6.16 6.31 1.28
N PHE A 90 5.21 5.74 2.03
CA PHE A 90 5.21 4.32 2.34
C PHE A 90 5.27 3.51 1.05
N GLY A 91 6.16 2.51 1.01
CA GLY A 91 6.39 1.70 -0.16
C GLY A 91 7.34 2.31 -1.19
N THR A 92 7.91 3.50 -0.96
CA THR A 92 8.94 4.05 -1.85
C THR A 92 10.21 3.22 -1.78
N GLY A 93 10.83 2.97 -2.92
CA GLY A 93 12.09 2.24 -3.02
C GLY A 93 12.48 2.17 -4.49
N LEU A 94 13.78 2.32 -4.76
CA LEU A 94 14.34 2.24 -6.11
C LEU A 94 15.13 0.95 -6.25
N SER A 95 15.33 0.54 -7.49
CA SER A 95 16.19 -0.56 -7.88
C SER A 95 17.14 -0.08 -8.98
N TYR A 96 18.23 -0.80 -9.20
CA TYR A 96 19.12 -0.58 -10.34
C TYR A 96 18.53 -1.11 -11.66
N THR A 97 17.35 -1.71 -11.61
CA THR A 97 16.56 -2.08 -12.79
C THR A 97 15.15 -1.53 -12.68
N GLU A 98 14.41 -1.60 -13.78
CA GLU A 98 13.02 -1.14 -13.86
C GLU A 98 12.07 -2.32 -13.97
N PHE A 99 10.90 -2.18 -13.35
CA PHE A 99 9.85 -3.20 -13.38
C PHE A 99 8.55 -2.61 -13.91
N ALA A 100 7.93 -3.31 -14.85
CA ALA A 100 6.62 -3.00 -15.39
C ALA A 100 5.57 -3.95 -14.82
N TYR A 101 4.42 -3.39 -14.46
CA TYR A 101 3.25 -4.14 -14.01
C TYR A 101 2.17 -4.14 -15.10
N SER A 102 1.60 -5.30 -15.38
CA SER A 102 0.40 -5.41 -16.21
C SER A 102 -0.67 -6.24 -15.53
N TRP A 103 -1.93 -5.87 -15.78
CA TRP A 103 -3.08 -6.62 -15.28
C TRP A 103 -3.17 -7.97 -15.98
N GLY A 104 -3.13 -9.06 -15.21
CA GLY A 104 -3.13 -10.41 -15.74
C GLY A 104 -4.51 -11.05 -15.80
N ASN A 105 -5.63 -10.34 -15.61
CA ASN A 105 -6.97 -10.94 -15.58
C ASN A 105 -7.83 -10.39 -16.73
N ASP A 106 -8.87 -11.14 -17.11
CA ASP A 106 -9.69 -10.87 -18.31
C ASP A 106 -10.42 -9.52 -18.29
N SER A 107 -10.68 -8.97 -17.11
CA SER A 107 -11.38 -7.69 -16.94
C SER A 107 -10.71 -6.81 -15.89
N SER A 108 -10.65 -5.51 -16.17
CA SER A 108 -10.23 -4.45 -15.23
C SER A 108 -11.38 -3.93 -14.36
N ILE A 109 -12.59 -4.49 -14.51
CA ILE A 109 -13.73 -4.24 -13.64
C ILE A 109 -14.44 -5.54 -13.26
N SER A 110 -14.73 -5.72 -11.98
CA SER A 110 -15.54 -6.83 -11.49
C SER A 110 -16.67 -6.32 -10.59
N SER A 111 -17.82 -7.00 -10.64
CA SER A 111 -19.01 -6.61 -9.90
C SER A 111 -19.46 -7.75 -8.98
N TYR A 112 -19.59 -7.48 -7.68
CA TYR A 112 -20.04 -8.46 -6.70
C TYR A 112 -21.28 -7.96 -5.97
N LYS A 113 -22.26 -8.85 -5.79
CA LYS A 113 -23.42 -8.58 -4.95
C LYS A 113 -23.06 -8.87 -3.50
N LEU A 114 -23.26 -7.88 -2.64
CA LEU A 114 -22.90 -7.94 -1.22
C LEU A 114 -23.48 -9.18 -0.51
N ARG A 115 -24.76 -9.47 -0.75
CA ARG A 115 -25.47 -10.61 -0.16
C ARG A 115 -24.86 -11.96 -0.56
N THR A 116 -24.26 -12.05 -1.74
CA THR A 116 -23.69 -13.31 -2.25
C THR A 116 -22.35 -13.63 -1.60
N LEU A 117 -21.52 -12.61 -1.32
CA LEU A 117 -20.23 -12.79 -0.65
C LEU A 117 -20.37 -13.41 0.74
N MET A 118 -21.49 -13.17 1.43
CA MET A 118 -21.64 -13.46 2.86
C MET A 118 -22.51 -14.69 3.18
N ARG A 119 -23.05 -15.38 2.17
CA ARG A 119 -24.02 -16.47 2.37
C ARG A 119 -23.43 -17.82 2.81
N ASN A 120 -22.12 -18.03 2.66
CA ASN A 120 -21.51 -19.36 2.76
C ASN A 120 -20.34 -19.47 3.76
N THR A 121 -20.19 -18.55 4.73
CA THR A 121 -19.03 -18.57 5.62
C THR A 121 -19.42 -18.52 7.10
N ASN A 122 -19.15 -19.62 7.82
CA ASN A 122 -19.22 -19.63 9.28
C ASN A 122 -18.16 -18.71 9.91
N ASP A 123 -17.01 -18.55 9.23
CA ASP A 123 -16.03 -17.51 9.55
C ASP A 123 -16.15 -16.34 8.57
N LYS A 124 -16.88 -15.30 9.02
CA LYS A 124 -17.06 -14.08 8.24
C LYS A 124 -15.71 -13.40 7.94
N ARG A 125 -14.67 -13.58 8.78
CA ARG A 125 -13.41 -12.78 8.71
C ARG A 125 -12.51 -13.14 7.53
N HIS A 126 -12.66 -14.32 6.94
CA HIS A 126 -11.82 -14.80 5.84
C HIS A 126 -12.60 -15.12 4.56
N VAL A 127 -13.68 -14.37 4.30
CA VAL A 127 -14.41 -14.46 3.02
C VAL A 127 -13.50 -13.97 1.89
N LEU A 128 -13.03 -14.90 1.06
CA LEU A 128 -12.32 -14.56 -0.18
C LEU A 128 -13.31 -13.93 -1.15
N VAL A 129 -13.07 -12.67 -1.53
CA VAL A 129 -13.88 -11.96 -2.51
C VAL A 129 -13.47 -12.38 -3.91
N THR A 130 -12.16 -12.36 -4.17
CA THR A 130 -11.57 -12.78 -5.43
C THR A 130 -10.05 -12.85 -5.31
N ARG A 131 -9.42 -13.46 -6.31
CA ARG A 131 -7.97 -13.56 -6.45
C ARG A 131 -7.57 -12.87 -7.75
N PHE A 132 -6.52 -12.06 -7.70
CA PHE A 132 -6.04 -11.30 -8.82
C PHE A 132 -4.64 -11.76 -9.22
N ARG A 133 -4.42 -11.88 -10.53
CA ARG A 133 -3.10 -12.04 -11.12
C ARG A 133 -2.53 -10.71 -11.61
N VAL A 134 -1.29 -10.43 -11.27
CA VAL A 134 -0.51 -9.30 -11.78
C VAL A 134 0.76 -9.86 -12.40
N ASN A 135 1.07 -9.45 -13.63
CA ASN A 135 2.33 -9.83 -14.26
C ASN A 135 3.36 -8.74 -13.95
N VAL A 136 4.54 -9.18 -13.53
CA VAL A 136 5.67 -8.32 -13.21
C VAL A 136 6.80 -8.68 -14.17
N THR A 137 7.24 -7.70 -14.94
CA THR A 137 8.30 -7.88 -15.93
C THR A 137 9.47 -6.98 -15.58
N ASN A 138 10.68 -7.53 -15.57
CA ASN A 138 11.90 -6.73 -15.47
C ASN A 138 12.22 -6.16 -16.86
N THR A 139 12.06 -4.86 -17.01
CA THR A 139 12.25 -4.13 -18.29
C THR A 139 13.57 -3.37 -18.34
N GLY A 140 14.37 -3.41 -17.26
CA GLY A 140 15.67 -2.76 -17.23
C GLY A 140 16.81 -3.70 -17.63
N SER A 141 18.04 -3.27 -17.35
CA SER A 141 19.26 -3.92 -17.85
C SER A 141 19.95 -4.85 -16.84
N LEU A 142 19.43 -4.98 -15.62
CA LEU A 142 20.03 -5.78 -14.56
C LEU A 142 18.99 -6.72 -13.93
N ALA A 143 19.45 -7.88 -13.46
CA ALA A 143 18.61 -8.73 -12.60
C ALA A 143 18.34 -8.00 -11.27
N GLY A 144 17.18 -8.27 -10.67
CA GLY A 144 16.79 -7.58 -9.44
C GLY A 144 15.57 -8.15 -8.77
N ASP A 145 15.35 -7.69 -7.56
CA ASP A 145 14.14 -7.98 -6.80
C ASP A 145 13.19 -6.80 -6.84
N ASP A 146 11.91 -7.10 -7.06
CA ASP A 146 10.83 -6.16 -6.83
C ASP A 146 9.93 -6.63 -5.69
N VAL A 147 9.41 -5.67 -4.92
CA VAL A 147 8.38 -5.92 -3.92
C VAL A 147 7.09 -5.26 -4.39
N VAL A 148 6.20 -6.09 -4.93
CA VAL A 148 4.90 -5.67 -5.43
C VAL A 148 3.99 -5.42 -4.24
N LEU A 149 3.52 -4.18 -4.10
CA LEU A 149 2.59 -3.78 -3.06
C LEU A 149 1.18 -3.63 -3.66
N ALA A 150 0.21 -4.36 -3.11
CA ALA A 150 -1.18 -4.30 -3.52
C ALA A 150 -2.02 -3.51 -2.52
N PHE A 151 -2.52 -2.36 -2.98
CA PHE A 151 -3.33 -1.46 -2.20
C PHE A 151 -4.78 -1.44 -2.67
N LEU A 152 -5.68 -1.21 -1.72
CA LEU A 152 -7.08 -0.94 -1.95
C LEU A 152 -7.36 0.53 -1.63
N GLU A 153 -7.88 1.29 -2.58
CA GLU A 153 -8.47 2.61 -2.36
C GLU A 153 -9.99 2.41 -2.15
N PRO A 154 -10.51 2.68 -0.95
CA PRO A 154 -11.95 2.66 -0.68
C PRO A 154 -12.67 3.86 -1.31
N PRO A 155 -14.01 3.88 -1.33
CA PRO A 155 -14.79 5.04 -1.77
C PRO A 155 -14.38 6.28 -0.97
N ARG A 156 -14.13 7.41 -1.65
CA ARG A 156 -13.51 8.59 -1.03
C ARG A 156 -14.28 9.22 0.12
N THR A 157 -15.61 9.19 0.09
CA THR A 157 -16.44 9.67 1.20
C THR A 157 -17.75 8.91 1.25
N SER A 158 -18.29 8.76 2.45
CA SER A 158 -19.62 8.21 2.70
C SER A 158 -20.21 8.79 3.98
N ILE A 159 -21.52 8.65 4.17
CA ILE A 159 -22.18 9.03 5.45
C ILE A 159 -21.61 8.21 6.62
N ILE A 160 -21.23 6.96 6.35
CA ILE A 160 -20.74 6.02 7.36
C ILE A 160 -19.30 6.34 7.77
N ASP A 161 -18.45 6.61 6.78
CA ASP A 161 -17.03 6.95 6.94
C ASP A 161 -16.73 8.20 6.08
N PRO A 162 -16.67 9.39 6.71
CA PRO A 162 -16.44 10.64 6.00
C PRO A 162 -14.96 10.90 5.71
N THR A 163 -14.03 10.17 6.33
CA THR A 163 -12.58 10.34 6.17
C THR A 163 -11.84 9.01 5.95
N PRO A 164 -12.28 8.18 4.98
CA PRO A 164 -11.76 6.84 4.80
C PRO A 164 -10.27 6.86 4.45
N PRO A 165 -9.55 5.73 4.62
CA PRO A 165 -8.17 5.63 4.22
C PRO A 165 -7.96 6.04 2.75
N ILE A 166 -6.90 6.78 2.45
CA ILE A 166 -6.45 7.13 1.09
C ILE A 166 -6.22 5.84 0.30
N LYS A 167 -5.46 4.91 0.89
CA LYS A 167 -5.21 3.56 0.40
C LYS A 167 -4.87 2.64 1.57
N GLN A 168 -5.12 1.35 1.44
CA GLN A 168 -4.78 0.32 2.43
C GLN A 168 -4.05 -0.84 1.77
N LEU A 169 -2.86 -1.17 2.25
CA LEU A 169 -2.14 -2.37 1.83
C LEU A 169 -2.94 -3.61 2.28
N PHE A 170 -3.25 -4.50 1.35
CA PHE A 170 -3.91 -5.78 1.65
C PHE A 170 -3.04 -6.99 1.29
N GLY A 171 -1.96 -6.79 0.53
CA GLY A 171 -1.00 -7.84 0.23
C GLY A 171 0.29 -7.27 -0.35
N PHE A 172 1.38 -8.03 -0.19
CA PHE A 172 2.64 -7.75 -0.85
C PHE A 172 3.34 -9.06 -1.20
N GLN A 173 4.16 -9.05 -2.25
CA GLN A 173 4.99 -10.19 -2.63
C GLN A 173 6.31 -9.71 -3.21
N ARG A 174 7.41 -10.34 -2.79
CA ARG A 174 8.74 -10.13 -3.36
C ARG A 174 8.97 -11.14 -4.47
N VAL A 175 9.49 -10.67 -5.60
CA VAL A 175 9.87 -11.53 -6.75
C VAL A 175 11.26 -11.16 -7.23
N HIS A 176 12.06 -12.18 -7.53
CA HIS A 176 13.33 -12.02 -8.23
C HIS A 176 13.10 -12.22 -9.73
N LEU A 177 13.66 -11.35 -10.56
CA LEU A 177 13.53 -11.40 -12.01
C LEU A 177 14.87 -11.09 -12.68
N ASN A 178 15.29 -11.98 -13.57
CA ASN A 178 16.33 -11.71 -14.55
C ASN A 178 15.85 -10.66 -15.57
N VAL A 179 16.80 -10.12 -16.35
CA VAL A 179 16.50 -9.18 -17.43
C VAL A 179 15.50 -9.79 -18.41
N ASN A 180 14.44 -9.05 -18.74
CA ASN A 180 13.31 -9.47 -19.60
C ASN A 180 12.47 -10.65 -19.06
N GLU A 181 12.73 -11.14 -17.86
CA GLU A 181 11.90 -12.17 -17.23
C GLU A 181 10.55 -11.56 -16.79
N SER A 182 9.48 -12.34 -16.94
CA SER A 182 8.15 -12.01 -16.41
C SER A 182 7.67 -13.09 -15.46
N LYS A 183 7.11 -12.69 -14.32
CA LYS A 183 6.47 -13.59 -13.35
C LYS A 183 5.06 -13.15 -13.02
N GLU A 184 4.21 -14.15 -12.82
CA GLU A 184 2.86 -13.96 -12.32
C GLU A 184 2.88 -13.91 -10.78
N VAL A 185 2.27 -12.86 -10.24
CA VAL A 185 2.09 -12.64 -8.80
C VAL A 185 0.61 -12.67 -8.50
N TYR A 186 0.25 -13.29 -7.38
CA TYR A 186 -1.14 -13.54 -7.03
C TYR A 186 -1.52 -12.88 -5.71
N PHE A 187 -2.59 -12.10 -5.73
CA PHE A 187 -3.13 -11.44 -4.54
C PHE A 187 -4.54 -11.91 -4.24
N SER A 188 -4.79 -12.33 -3.00
CA SER A 188 -6.12 -12.68 -2.51
C SER A 188 -6.72 -11.47 -1.81
N LEU A 189 -7.88 -11.00 -2.29
CA LEU A 189 -8.63 -9.94 -1.62
C LEU A 189 -9.74 -10.56 -0.78
N TYR A 190 -9.68 -10.26 0.51
CA TYR A 190 -10.67 -10.69 1.48
C TYR A 190 -11.65 -9.56 1.81
N ALA A 191 -12.84 -9.92 2.29
CA ALA A 191 -13.91 -8.96 2.56
C ALA A 191 -13.55 -7.97 3.69
N ASP A 192 -12.66 -8.34 4.60
CA ASP A 192 -12.15 -7.50 5.69
C ASP A 192 -11.45 -6.22 5.19
N SER A 193 -10.78 -6.33 4.05
CA SER A 193 -10.06 -5.24 3.39
C SER A 193 -11.02 -4.20 2.83
N LEU A 194 -12.26 -4.59 2.52
CA LEU A 194 -13.31 -3.72 1.96
C LEU A 194 -14.12 -2.97 3.04
N LEU A 195 -13.88 -3.27 4.32
CA LEU A 195 -14.66 -2.72 5.42
C LEU A 195 -14.30 -1.26 5.70
N SER A 196 -15.34 -0.45 5.89
CA SER A 196 -15.24 0.89 6.47
C SER A 196 -15.55 0.83 7.96
N ILE A 197 -14.92 1.70 8.76
CA ILE A 197 -15.17 1.79 10.21
C ILE A 197 -15.92 3.10 10.46
N GLY A 198 -17.18 2.98 10.87
CA GLY A 198 -18.02 4.12 11.20
C GLY A 198 -17.60 4.79 12.51
N HIS A 199 -18.11 6.00 12.76
CA HIS A 199 -17.83 6.76 14.01
C HIS A 199 -18.28 6.03 15.29
N ASN A 200 -19.27 5.14 15.18
CA ASN A 200 -19.73 4.26 16.25
C ASN A 200 -18.81 3.04 16.48
N GLY A 201 -17.69 2.93 15.75
CA GLY A 201 -16.77 1.81 15.83
C GLY A 201 -17.24 0.55 15.09
N PHE A 202 -18.43 0.56 14.49
CA PHE A 202 -18.93 -0.59 13.75
C PHE A 202 -18.30 -0.70 12.36
N LYS A 203 -18.13 -1.94 11.92
CA LYS A 203 -17.62 -2.27 10.59
C LYS A 203 -18.77 -2.34 9.61
N TRP A 204 -18.61 -1.68 8.47
CA TRP A 204 -19.61 -1.59 7.42
C TRP A 204 -19.01 -2.04 6.10
N LEU A 205 -19.80 -2.73 5.30
CA LEU A 205 -19.46 -3.02 3.92
C LEU A 205 -20.37 -2.21 3.00
N GLN A 206 -19.77 -1.39 2.14
CA GLN A 206 -20.49 -0.37 1.38
C GLN A 206 -20.64 -0.78 -0.10
N PRO A 207 -21.84 -0.66 -0.70
CA PRO A 207 -22.05 -0.97 -2.12
C PRO A 207 -21.55 0.19 -2.99
N ARG A 208 -20.24 0.27 -3.17
CA ARG A 208 -19.55 1.35 -3.88
C ARG A 208 -18.41 0.81 -4.75
N LEU A 209 -17.69 1.72 -5.39
CA LEU A 209 -16.50 1.42 -6.16
C LEU A 209 -15.27 1.45 -5.26
N TYR A 210 -14.48 0.40 -5.34
CA TYR A 210 -13.18 0.26 -4.72
C TYR A 210 -12.14 0.07 -5.82
N LYS A 211 -10.96 0.65 -5.66
CA LYS A 211 -9.90 0.54 -6.67
C LYS A 211 -8.73 -0.26 -6.13
N ILE A 212 -8.15 -1.10 -6.97
CA ILE A 212 -6.92 -1.81 -6.69
C ILE A 212 -5.78 -1.04 -7.34
N ILE A 213 -4.78 -0.73 -6.53
CA ILE A 213 -3.61 0.03 -6.93
C ILE A 213 -2.39 -0.87 -6.77
N ILE A 214 -1.63 -1.03 -7.86
CA ILE A 214 -0.31 -1.66 -7.86
C ILE A 214 0.70 -0.59 -8.31
N GLY A 215 1.77 -0.42 -7.54
CA GLY A 215 2.68 0.71 -7.73
C GLY A 215 1.93 2.04 -7.58
N THR A 216 1.93 2.87 -8.62
CA THR A 216 1.22 4.16 -8.68
C THR A 216 -0.03 4.15 -9.54
N LYS A 217 -0.40 2.99 -10.10
CA LYS A 217 -1.47 2.88 -11.10
C LYS A 217 -2.67 2.11 -10.54
N VAL A 218 -3.86 2.61 -10.84
CA VAL A 218 -5.10 1.85 -10.66
C VAL A 218 -5.12 0.75 -11.71
N MET A 219 -5.05 -0.50 -11.28
CA MET A 219 -5.03 -1.68 -12.16
C MET A 219 -6.42 -2.28 -12.34
N HIS A 220 -7.31 -2.15 -11.35
CA HIS A 220 -8.62 -2.78 -11.36
C HIS A 220 -9.63 -2.02 -10.51
N THR A 221 -10.92 -2.13 -10.85
CA THR A 221 -12.03 -1.56 -10.08
C THR A 221 -13.01 -2.65 -9.66
N ILE A 222 -13.33 -2.71 -8.37
CA ILE A 222 -14.36 -3.56 -7.82
C ILE A 222 -15.61 -2.74 -7.56
N LYS A 223 -16.74 -3.17 -8.13
CA LYS A 223 -18.06 -2.63 -7.86
C LYS A 223 -18.82 -3.55 -6.90
N LEU A 224 -19.03 -3.09 -5.67
CA LEU A 224 -19.97 -3.76 -4.76
C LEU A 224 -21.39 -3.24 -5.00
N GLN A 225 -22.34 -4.15 -5.14
CA GLN A 225 -23.75 -3.85 -5.40
C GLN A 225 -24.65 -4.34 -4.26
N GLY A 226 -25.75 -3.64 -4.04
CA GLY A 226 -26.76 -3.97 -3.03
C GLY A 226 -26.98 -2.82 -2.05
N THR A 227 -27.43 -3.15 -0.84
CA THR A 227 -27.63 -2.20 0.26
C THR A 227 -26.46 -2.30 1.24
N GLY A 228 -25.93 -1.17 1.71
CA GLY A 228 -24.91 -1.17 2.75
C GLY A 228 -25.42 -1.84 4.02
N ALA A 229 -24.56 -2.58 4.69
CA ALA A 229 -24.95 -3.34 5.87
C ALA A 229 -23.82 -3.42 6.88
N LEU A 230 -24.22 -3.56 8.15
CA LEU A 230 -23.32 -3.85 9.24
C LEU A 230 -22.69 -5.22 9.01
N TRP A 231 -21.38 -5.30 9.22
CA TRP A 231 -20.64 -6.55 9.13
C TRP A 231 -21.17 -7.63 10.07
N SER A 232 -21.63 -7.24 11.26
CA SER A 232 -22.25 -8.13 12.23
C SER A 232 -23.58 -8.73 11.74
N GLU A 233 -24.37 -7.95 11.01
CA GLU A 233 -25.71 -8.30 10.55
C GLU A 233 -25.71 -9.06 9.22
N LEU A 234 -24.65 -8.91 8.42
CA LEU A 234 -24.48 -9.62 7.15
C LEU A 234 -24.38 -11.13 7.36
N GLY A 235 -25.39 -11.89 6.90
CA GLY A 235 -25.43 -13.36 7.00
C GLY A 235 -26.36 -13.93 8.08
N ARG A 236 -27.15 -13.09 8.75
CA ARG A 236 -28.45 -13.49 9.31
C ARG A 236 -29.52 -13.36 8.24
#